data_AF-A0A355UA93-F1
#
_entry.id   AF-A0A355UA93-F1
#
_cell.length_a   1.000
_cell.length_b   1.000
_cell.length_c   1.000
_cell.angle_alpha   90.00
_cell.angle_beta   90.00
_cell.angle_gamma   90.00
#
_symmetry.space_group_name_H-M   'P 1'
#
loop_
_entity.id
_entity.type
_entity.pdbx_description
1 polymer ?
#
loop_
_entity_poly.entity_id
_entity_poly.type
_entity_poly.pdbx_seq_one_letter_code
_entity_poly.pdbx_strand_id
1 'polypeptide(L)'
;MSDSTKTYLALGDSYTSGTSIAFPVNFPNQLADGIKAVTGKGITVKIVAQNAWRTDDLQRGIKRSDLDDTYDLISLLIGVNNQYQG
;
A
#
# COMPACT_ATOMS: atom_id res chain seq x y z
N MET A 1 28.79 -3.60 -2.72
CA MET A 1 27.73 -2.68 -2.26
C MET A 1 26.52 -3.53 -1.96
N SER A 2 26.04 -3.59 -0.72
CA SER A 2 24.92 -4.49 -0.39
C SER A 2 23.68 -4.06 -1.16
N ASP A 3 23.15 -4.97 -1.97
CA ASP A 3 21.93 -4.78 -2.73
C ASP A 3 20.73 -4.85 -1.78
N SER A 4 20.53 -3.79 -1.00
CA SER A 4 19.45 -3.74 -0.02
C SER A 4 18.13 -3.53 -0.76
N THR A 5 17.26 -4.55 -0.73
CA THR A 5 15.87 -4.45 -1.18
C THR A 5 15.19 -3.25 -0.52
N LYS A 6 14.55 -2.41 -1.32
CA LYS A 6 13.80 -1.25 -0.82
C LYS A 6 12.48 -1.68 -0.20
N THR A 7 11.90 -0.85 0.66
CA THR A 7 10.63 -1.14 1.35
C THR A 7 9.56 -0.13 0.98
N TYR A 8 8.34 -0.61 0.76
CA TYR A 8 7.18 0.22 0.39
C TYR A 8 5.96 -0.14 1.22
N LEU A 9 5.43 0.84 1.96
CA LEU A 9 4.16 0.75 2.67
C LEU A 9 3.05 1.47 1.88
N ALA A 10 2.02 0.73 1.47
CA ALA A 10 0.84 1.27 0.81
C ALA A 10 -0.34 1.28 1.78
N LEU A 11 -0.83 2.47 2.10
CA LEU A 11 -1.93 2.73 3.02
C LEU A 11 -3.18 3.16 2.25
N GLY A 12 -4.35 2.60 2.55
CA GLY A 12 -5.57 3.08 1.92
C GLY A 12 -6.82 2.22 2.04
N ASP A 13 -7.61 2.18 0.98
CA ASP A 13 -8.89 1.48 0.90
C ASP A 13 -8.96 0.45 -0.26
N SER A 14 -10.11 0.30 -0.92
CA SER A 14 -10.30 -0.60 -2.06
C SER A 14 -9.38 -0.29 -3.24
N TYR A 15 -9.02 0.98 -3.45
CA TYR A 15 -8.13 1.39 -4.55
C TYR A 15 -6.67 1.00 -4.29
N THR A 16 -6.29 0.86 -3.01
CA THR A 16 -4.96 0.38 -2.62
C THR A 16 -4.92 -1.14 -2.57
N SER A 17 -5.94 -1.79 -1.99
CA SER A 17 -5.99 -3.25 -1.87
C SER A 17 -6.23 -3.96 -3.22
N GLY A 18 -6.87 -3.29 -4.17
CA GLY A 18 -7.30 -3.90 -5.42
C GLY A 18 -8.52 -4.79 -5.21
N THR A 19 -9.57 -4.26 -4.58
CA THR A 19 -10.81 -5.04 -4.39
C THR A 19 -11.40 -5.42 -5.74
N SER A 20 -11.83 -6.68 -5.90
CA SER A 20 -12.46 -7.23 -7.11
C SER A 20 -11.56 -7.38 -8.34
N ILE A 21 -10.23 -7.32 -8.19
CA ILE A 21 -9.28 -7.62 -9.27
C ILE A 21 -8.41 -8.85 -8.94
N ALA A 22 -7.93 -9.53 -9.98
CA ALA A 22 -7.09 -10.71 -9.82
C ALA A 22 -5.75 -10.36 -9.14
N PHE A 23 -5.33 -11.15 -8.16
CA PHE A 23 -4.03 -10.95 -7.52
C PHE A 23 -2.88 -11.24 -8.52
N PRO A 24 -1.80 -10.43 -8.60
CA PRO A 24 -1.49 -9.19 -7.87
C PRO A 24 -1.62 -7.91 -8.73
N VAL A 25 -2.71 -7.67 -9.47
CA VAL A 25 -2.79 -6.48 -10.36
C VAL A 25 -3.17 -5.17 -9.65
N ASN A 26 -2.91 -5.04 -8.34
CA ASN A 26 -3.20 -3.80 -7.60
C ASN A 26 -2.12 -2.73 -7.82
N PHE A 27 -2.47 -1.47 -7.60
CA PHE A 27 -1.57 -0.34 -7.83
C PHE A 27 -0.21 -0.48 -7.09
N PRO A 28 -0.16 -0.86 -5.80
CA PRO A 28 1.11 -1.01 -5.10
C PRO A 28 2.07 -2.02 -5.74
N ASN A 29 1.55 -3.17 -6.19
CA ASN A 29 2.36 -4.20 -6.84
C ASN A 29 2.77 -3.78 -8.26
N GLN A 30 1.88 -3.15 -9.03
CA GLN A 30 2.25 -2.60 -10.35
C GLN A 30 3.35 -1.55 -10.25
N LEU A 31 3.30 -0.69 -9.23
CA LEU A 31 4.36 0.29 -8.98
C LEU A 31 5.69 -0.40 -8.64
N ALA A 32 5.66 -1.44 -7.80
CA ALA A 32 6.84 -2.22 -7.45
C ALA A 32 7.48 -2.89 -8.68
N ASP A 33 6.65 -3.49 -9.54
CA ASP A 33 7.09 -4.11 -10.78
C ASP A 33 7.68 -3.07 -11.75
N GLY A 34 7.05 -1.90 -11.86
CA GLY A 34 7.56 -0.79 -12.68
C GLY A 34 8.91 -0.26 -12.19
N ILE A 35 9.08 -0.09 -10.87
CA ILE A 35 10.37 0.32 -10.27
C ILE A 35 11.44 -0.73 -10.57
N LYS A 36 11.11 -2.01 -10.40
CA LYS A 36 12.06 -3.10 -10.71
C LYS A 36 12.43 -3.12 -12.18
N ALA A 37 11.48 -2.90 -13.09
CA ALA A 37 11.74 -2.86 -14.52
C ALA A 37 12.67 -1.71 -14.93
N VAL A 38 12.55 -0.54 -14.30
CA VAL A 38 13.38 0.64 -14.63
C VAL A 38 14.74 0.62 -13.92
N THR A 39 14.79 0.16 -12.68
CA THR A 39 15.98 0.31 -11.82
C THR A 39 16.76 -0.98 -11.61
N GLY A 40 16.19 -2.13 -11.97
CA GLY A 40 16.72 -3.46 -11.66
C GLY A 40 16.59 -3.86 -10.19
N LYS A 41 16.10 -2.97 -9.31
CA LYS A 41 16.03 -3.20 -7.85
C LYS A 41 14.64 -3.64 -7.42
N GLY A 42 14.59 -4.70 -6.62
CA GLY A 42 13.35 -5.15 -5.99
C GLY A 42 12.90 -4.20 -4.88
N ILE A 43 11.59 -4.12 -4.70
CA ILE A 43 10.97 -3.42 -3.58
C ILE A 43 9.94 -4.33 -2.92
N THR A 44 10.03 -4.48 -1.61
CA THR A 44 9.09 -5.27 -0.81
C THR A 44 7.88 -4.42 -0.49
N VAL A 45 6.70 -4.87 -0.89
CA VAL A 45 5.43 -4.15 -0.69
C VAL A 45 4.71 -4.69 0.53
N LYS A 46 4.27 -3.78 1.41
CA LYS A 46 3.36 -4.05 2.52
C LYS A 46 2.11 -3.22 2.35
N ILE A 47 0.94 -3.84 2.44
CA ILE A 47 -0.35 -3.19 2.17
C ILE A 47 -1.19 -3.18 3.45
N VAL A 48 -1.63 -2.00 3.87
CA VAL A 48 -2.63 -1.81 4.93
C VAL A 48 -3.82 -1.08 4.33
N ALA A 49 -4.74 -1.86 3.78
CA ALA A 49 -5.91 -1.36 3.11
C ALA A 49 -7.02 -2.40 3.05
N GLN A 50 -8.27 -1.97 3.17
CA GLN A 50 -9.43 -2.82 2.91
C GLN A 50 -10.56 -2.03 2.23
N ASN A 51 -11.45 -2.76 1.58
CA ASN A 51 -12.64 -2.17 0.97
C ASN A 51 -13.47 -1.37 1.98
N ALA A 52 -14.07 -0.28 1.52
CA ALA A 52 -14.95 0.61 2.28
C ALA A 52 -14.31 1.34 3.49
N TRP A 53 -13.01 1.21 3.73
CA TRP A 53 -12.33 1.90 4.83
C TRP A 53 -12.39 3.42 4.69
N ARG A 54 -12.74 4.09 5.79
CA ARG A 54 -12.56 5.53 6.01
C ARG A 54 -11.20 5.81 6.66
N THR A 55 -10.87 7.09 6.85
CA THR A 55 -9.66 7.52 7.55
C THR A 55 -9.53 6.95 8.97
N ASP A 56 -10.64 6.83 9.71
CA ASP A 56 -10.65 6.27 11.07
C ASP A 56 -10.44 4.74 11.07
N ASP A 57 -10.95 4.04 10.05
CA ASP A 57 -10.65 2.62 9.85
C ASP A 57 -9.17 2.41 9.54
N LEU A 58 -8.61 3.21 8.64
CA LEU A 58 -7.18 3.11 8.30
C LEU A 58 -6.30 3.38 9.53
N GLN A 59 -6.62 4.38 10.36
CA GLN A 59 -5.91 4.60 11.62
C GLN A 59 -5.96 3.37 12.55
N ARG A 60 -7.11 2.72 12.66
CA ARG A 60 -7.24 1.46 13.43
C ARG A 60 -6.46 0.32 12.78
N GLY A 61 -6.48 0.22 11.46
CA GLY A 61 -5.74 -0.77 10.66
C GLY A 61 -4.24 -0.64 10.85
N ILE A 62 -3.70 0.58 10.78
CA ILE A 62 -2.28 0.87 11.03
C ILE A 62 -1.88 0.41 12.44
N LYS A 63 -2.65 0.77 13.48
CA LYS A 63 -2.36 0.39 14.87
C LYS A 63 -2.38 -1.12 15.12
N ARG A 64 -3.10 -1.88 14.31
CA ARG A 64 -3.22 -3.34 14.40
C ARG A 64 -2.25 -4.09 13.50
N SER A 65 -1.61 -3.39 12.58
CA SER A 65 -0.65 -3.97 11.65
C SER A 65 0.71 -4.03 12.33
N ASP A 66 1.38 -5.16 12.23
CA ASP A 66 2.81 -5.25 12.55
C ASP A 66 3.55 -4.48 11.45
N LEU A 67 4.09 -3.30 11.74
CA LEU A 67 4.76 -2.41 10.79
C LEU A 67 6.18 -2.14 11.25
N ASP A 68 7.08 -1.96 10.28
CA ASP A 68 8.44 -1.52 10.56
C ASP A 68 8.44 -0.02 10.91
N ASP A 69 9.42 0.42 11.69
CA ASP A 69 9.53 1.84 12.09
C ASP A 69 9.78 2.77 10.88
N THR A 70 10.37 2.25 9.81
CA THR A 70 10.78 3.03 8.64
C THR A 70 10.52 2.29 7.35
N TYR A 71 10.07 3.04 6.33
CA TYR A 71 9.92 2.58 4.95
C TYR A 71 10.62 3.55 3.99
N ASP A 72 11.18 3.04 2.88
CA ASP A 72 11.80 3.89 1.86
C ASP A 72 10.76 4.67 1.04
N LEU A 73 9.55 4.12 0.91
CA LEU A 73 8.40 4.74 0.23
C LEU A 73 7.12 4.49 1.02
N ILE A 74 6.28 5.51 1.11
CA ILE A 74 4.92 5.40 1.65
C ILE A 74 3.95 6.05 0.68
N SER A 75 2.87 5.36 0.34
CA SER A 75 1.71 5.96 -0.37
C SER A 75 0.50 5.94 0.55
N LEU A 76 -0.33 6.98 0.45
CA LEU A 76 -1.55 7.13 1.22
C LEU A 76 -2.69 7.50 0.28
N LEU A 77 -3.66 6.60 0.15
CA LEU A 77 -4.86 6.78 -0.68
C LEU A 77 -6.10 6.41 0.14
N ILE A 78 -6.70 7.40 0.79
CA ILE A 78 -7.84 7.22 1.69
C ILE A 78 -8.72 8.48 1.66
N GLY A 79 -10.01 8.34 1.97
CA GLY A 79 -10.90 9.48 2.22
C GLY A 79 -12.17 9.50 1.37
N VAL A 80 -12.20 8.79 0.24
CA VAL A 80 -13.39 8.74 -0.62
C VAL A 80 -14.59 8.15 0.13
N ASN A 81 -14.36 7.15 0.98
CA ASN A 81 -15.41 6.59 1.82
C ASN A 81 -15.91 7.57 2.88
N ASN A 82 -15.07 8.47 3.42
CA ASN A 82 -15.55 9.54 4.30
C ASN A 82 -16.53 10.45 3.56
N GLN A 83 -16.18 10.85 2.33
CA GLN A 83 -17.04 11.69 1.49
C GLN A 83 -18.40 11.05 1.21
N TYR A 84 -18.45 9.74 0.93
CA TYR A 84 -19.70 9.06 0.56
C TYR A 84 -20.50 8.51 1.74
N GLN A 85 -19.87 8.25 2.90
CA GLN A 85 -20.53 7.61 4.04
C GLN A 85 -20.96 8.60 5.15
N GLY A 86 -20.47 9.86 5.12
CA GLY A 86 -20.73 10.85 6.17
C GLY A 86 -19.75 10.75 7.33
#